data_AF-A0A949UFU3-F1
#
_entry.id   AF-A0A949UFU3-F1
#
_cell.length_a   1.000
_cell.length_b   1.000
_cell.length_c   1.000
_cell.angle_alpha   90.00
_cell.angle_beta   90.00
_cell.angle_gamma   90.00
#
_symmetry.space_group_name_H-M   'P 1'
#
loop_
_entity.id
_entity.type
_entity.pdbx_description
1 polymer ?
#
loop_
_entity_poly.entity_id
_entity_poly.type
_entity_poly.pdbx_seq_one_letter_code
_entity_poly.pdbx_strand_id
1 'polypeptide(L)'
;PVESIRAMVGKDHMWPIDDVWNYHAGGGEFKTIGVFSDALANRYGKSDNVEDFAIKSQMQTYEGVRAMYEAYSRNKYQATGVIQWMLNNAWPSMIWHLYDYYLRPGGGYFGAKRAMEALHPIYGYDDHSIWVVSSQYEDAKGLKLTTKIYNLDMTEKFSQENPVDAAADSTAKIFTLPDVQGLSATYFLVLKLQDSAGKLVGSNLYWLSTKPETLDWAKTNWWMTPTESFADYTAISQLPKVKLAVSNNTERKGEDAITHVTLVNSSKNLAFFVRLKVDKGPKGEEILPVVWEDNYISLVPGEKREVTATYRAAELGTAKPTVEVSGWNVE
;
A
#
# COMPACT_ATOMS: atom_id res chain seq x y z
N PRO A 1 -9.45 -5.04 5.62
CA PRO A 1 -9.70 -3.90 6.55
C PRO A 1 -10.45 -4.37 7.80
N VAL A 2 -10.41 -3.60 8.90
CA VAL A 2 -10.97 -4.05 10.20
C VAL A 2 -12.49 -4.24 10.15
N GLU A 3 -13.19 -3.47 9.32
CA GLU A 3 -14.65 -3.58 9.14
C GLU A 3 -15.05 -4.94 8.57
N SER A 4 -14.27 -5.46 7.62
CA SER A 4 -14.50 -6.79 7.04
C SER A 4 -14.24 -7.89 8.06
N ILE A 5 -13.19 -7.76 8.88
CA ILE A 5 -12.91 -8.70 9.96
C ILE A 5 -14.08 -8.73 10.95
N ARG A 6 -14.57 -7.55 11.37
CA ARG A 6 -15.73 -7.41 12.25
C ARG A 6 -16.99 -8.08 11.69
N ALA A 7 -17.22 -7.93 10.39
CA ALA A 7 -18.35 -8.55 9.70
C ALA A 7 -18.21 -10.08 9.57
N MET A 8 -16.98 -10.59 9.49
CA MET A 8 -16.69 -12.02 9.33
C MET A 8 -16.80 -12.80 10.64
N VAL A 9 -16.04 -12.40 11.67
CA VAL A 9 -15.85 -13.26 12.85
C VAL A 9 -16.79 -12.92 14.01
N GLY A 10 -17.42 -11.74 13.99
CA GLY A 10 -18.36 -11.32 15.03
C GLY A 10 -17.67 -10.85 16.32
N LYS A 11 -18.43 -10.13 17.17
CA LYS A 11 -17.89 -9.36 18.30
C LYS A 11 -17.15 -10.21 19.34
N ASP A 12 -17.58 -11.45 19.55
CA ASP A 12 -17.04 -12.35 20.57
C ASP A 12 -15.71 -13.00 20.16
N HIS A 13 -15.34 -12.90 18.87
CA HIS A 13 -14.14 -13.50 18.29
C HIS A 13 -13.17 -12.44 17.74
N MET A 14 -13.29 -11.18 18.18
CA MET A 14 -12.47 -10.08 17.66
C MET A 14 -10.98 -10.27 17.91
N TRP A 15 -10.61 -10.76 19.09
CA TRP A 15 -9.21 -10.96 19.45
C TRP A 15 -9.08 -11.90 20.65
N PRO A 16 -8.08 -12.79 20.71
CA PRO A 16 -7.07 -13.10 19.68
C PRO A 16 -7.66 -13.88 18.48
N ILE A 17 -6.83 -14.11 17.45
CA ILE A 17 -7.16 -14.99 16.33
C ILE A 17 -7.49 -16.39 16.87
N ASP A 18 -8.64 -16.93 16.48
CA ASP A 18 -9.15 -18.23 16.93
C ASP A 18 -9.70 -19.07 15.76
N ASP A 19 -10.43 -20.14 16.09
CA ASP A 19 -10.98 -21.06 15.10
C ASP A 19 -12.03 -20.42 14.18
N VAL A 20 -12.69 -19.34 14.59
CA VAL A 20 -13.64 -18.62 13.73
C VAL A 20 -12.89 -17.88 12.62
N TRP A 21 -11.74 -17.29 12.92
CA TRP A 21 -10.88 -16.72 11.88
C TRP A 21 -10.38 -17.77 10.90
N ASN A 22 -9.90 -18.89 11.44
CA ASN A 22 -9.35 -20.01 10.68
C ASN A 22 -10.42 -20.71 9.83
N TYR A 23 -11.68 -20.71 10.26
CA TYR A 23 -12.81 -21.17 9.45
C TYR A 23 -12.89 -20.38 8.12
N HIS A 24 -12.63 -19.07 8.16
CA HIS A 24 -12.60 -18.19 7.00
C HIS A 24 -11.27 -18.22 6.21
N ALA A 25 -10.34 -19.13 6.54
CA ALA A 25 -9.13 -19.37 5.76
C ALA A 25 -9.38 -20.37 4.61
N GLY A 26 -8.38 -21.17 4.25
CA GLY A 26 -8.44 -22.16 3.17
C GLY A 26 -8.56 -23.60 3.65
N GLY A 27 -8.46 -24.54 2.71
CA GLY A 27 -8.38 -25.98 2.99
C GLY A 27 -6.93 -26.49 3.03
N GLY A 28 -6.75 -27.78 3.33
CA GLY A 28 -5.43 -28.43 3.30
C GLY A 28 -4.42 -27.76 4.23
N GLU A 29 -3.28 -27.34 3.67
CA GLU A 29 -2.19 -26.63 4.38
C GLU A 29 -2.56 -25.17 4.75
N PHE A 30 -3.65 -24.63 4.20
CA PHE A 30 -4.04 -23.22 4.32
C PHE A 30 -5.16 -22.98 5.35
N LYS A 31 -5.38 -23.92 6.27
CA LYS A 31 -6.45 -23.85 7.30
C LYS A 31 -6.23 -22.80 8.37
N THR A 32 -5.03 -22.21 8.44
CA THR A 32 -4.73 -21.15 9.40
C THR A 32 -4.02 -19.99 8.71
N ILE A 33 -4.09 -18.81 9.31
CA ILE A 33 -3.32 -17.64 8.89
C ILE A 33 -1.96 -17.53 9.61
N GLY A 34 -1.49 -18.62 10.24
CA GLY A 34 -0.30 -18.64 11.10
C GLY A 34 0.96 -18.13 10.40
N VAL A 35 1.24 -18.61 9.18
CA VAL A 35 2.39 -18.15 8.38
C VAL A 35 2.37 -16.63 8.19
N PHE A 36 1.19 -16.08 7.89
CA PHE A 36 1.02 -14.64 7.68
C PHE A 36 1.18 -13.86 8.98
N SER A 37 0.53 -14.31 10.07
CA SER A 37 0.56 -13.63 11.37
C SER A 37 1.93 -13.70 12.05
N ASP A 38 2.67 -14.80 11.85
CA ASP A 38 4.01 -14.96 12.40
C ASP A 38 4.99 -14.02 11.70
N ALA A 39 4.96 -13.95 10.36
CA ALA A 39 5.73 -12.97 9.62
C ALA A 39 5.37 -11.54 10.03
N LEU A 40 4.08 -11.26 10.22
CA LEU A 40 3.60 -9.95 10.66
C LEU A 40 4.18 -9.57 12.02
N ALA A 41 4.12 -10.49 13.00
CA ALA A 41 4.63 -10.27 14.34
C ALA A 41 6.15 -10.11 14.39
N ASN A 42 6.89 -10.86 13.57
CA ASN A 42 8.35 -10.76 13.49
C ASN A 42 8.83 -9.47 12.81
N ARG A 43 8.03 -8.88 11.92
CA ARG A 43 8.38 -7.66 11.18
C ARG A 43 7.91 -6.38 11.87
N TYR A 44 6.67 -6.36 12.34
CA TYR A 44 6.00 -5.16 12.88
C TYR A 44 5.78 -5.21 14.41
N GLY A 45 6.15 -6.31 15.06
CA GLY A 45 5.82 -6.57 16.46
C GLY A 45 4.44 -7.20 16.64
N LYS A 46 4.27 -7.93 17.75
CA LYS A 46 3.00 -8.58 18.11
C LYS A 46 1.86 -7.57 18.14
N SER A 47 0.67 -8.01 17.72
CA SER A 47 -0.53 -7.21 17.81
C SER A 47 -1.25 -7.48 19.13
N ASP A 48 -1.85 -6.46 19.72
CA ASP A 48 -2.54 -6.57 21.01
C ASP A 48 -4.08 -6.55 20.86
N ASN A 49 -4.58 -6.19 19.68
CA ASN A 49 -6.00 -6.13 19.37
C ASN A 49 -6.24 -6.22 17.85
N VAL A 50 -7.51 -6.30 17.46
CA VAL A 50 -7.93 -6.46 16.06
C VAL A 50 -7.61 -5.25 15.19
N GLU A 51 -7.64 -4.04 15.76
CA GLU A 51 -7.32 -2.81 15.05
C GLU A 51 -5.85 -2.77 14.64
N ASP A 52 -4.95 -3.07 15.58
CA ASP A 52 -3.50 -3.12 15.36
C ASP A 52 -3.13 -4.26 14.38
N PHE A 53 -3.71 -5.44 14.55
CA PHE A 53 -3.52 -6.54 13.61
C PHE A 53 -4.01 -6.16 12.20
N ALA A 54 -5.18 -5.52 12.10
CA ALA A 54 -5.76 -5.16 10.82
C ALA A 54 -4.88 -4.15 10.06
N ILE A 55 -4.40 -3.08 10.71
CA ILE A 55 -3.57 -2.07 10.04
C ILE A 55 -2.22 -2.64 9.63
N LYS A 56 -1.55 -3.41 10.50
CA LYS A 56 -0.30 -4.13 10.16
C LYS A 56 -0.53 -5.08 8.98
N SER A 57 -1.64 -5.81 8.97
CA SER A 57 -2.00 -6.71 7.87
C SER A 57 -2.21 -5.96 6.55
N GLN A 58 -2.82 -4.78 6.57
CA GLN A 58 -2.94 -3.94 5.37
C GLN A 58 -1.57 -3.47 4.87
N MET A 59 -0.63 -3.12 5.76
CA MET A 59 0.74 -2.75 5.38
C MET A 59 1.49 -3.93 4.76
N GLN A 60 1.47 -5.10 5.40
CA GLN A 60 2.15 -6.30 4.89
C GLN A 60 1.58 -6.75 3.54
N THR A 61 0.26 -6.68 3.35
CA THR A 61 -0.36 -7.03 2.06
C THR A 61 -0.08 -5.98 0.98
N TYR A 62 -0.08 -4.69 1.32
CA TYR A 62 0.33 -3.64 0.38
C TYR A 62 1.74 -3.86 -0.12
N GLU A 63 2.69 -4.04 0.81
CA GLU A 63 4.10 -4.26 0.50
C GLU A 63 4.31 -5.53 -0.34
N GLY A 64 3.79 -6.66 0.12
CA GLY A 64 4.02 -7.96 -0.52
C GLY A 64 3.40 -8.04 -1.92
N VAL A 65 2.16 -7.57 -2.08
CA VAL A 65 1.49 -7.56 -3.39
C VAL A 65 2.16 -6.56 -4.33
N ARG A 66 2.51 -5.36 -3.84
CA ARG A 66 3.27 -4.38 -4.65
C ARG A 66 4.59 -4.99 -5.13
N ALA A 67 5.38 -5.57 -4.23
CA ALA A 67 6.67 -6.17 -4.56
C ALA A 67 6.53 -7.30 -5.60
N MET A 68 5.48 -8.13 -5.49
CA MET A 68 5.20 -9.16 -6.49
C MET A 68 4.98 -8.54 -7.88
N TYR A 69 4.06 -7.58 -8.03
CA TYR A 69 3.81 -6.95 -9.34
C TYR A 69 5.03 -6.18 -9.87
N GLU A 70 5.75 -5.46 -9.00
CA GLU A 70 6.96 -4.72 -9.37
C GLU A 70 8.09 -5.62 -9.86
N ALA A 71 8.29 -6.80 -9.25
CA ALA A 71 9.30 -7.75 -9.70
C ALA A 71 9.00 -8.25 -11.13
N TYR A 72 7.73 -8.54 -11.45
CA TYR A 72 7.35 -8.96 -12.79
C TYR A 72 7.43 -7.82 -13.81
N SER A 73 7.00 -6.61 -13.44
CA SER A 73 7.03 -5.45 -14.36
C SER A 73 8.45 -4.96 -14.64
N ARG A 74 9.34 -4.99 -13.65
CA ARG A 74 10.77 -4.76 -13.84
C ARG A 74 11.39 -5.76 -14.81
N ASN A 75 11.05 -7.05 -14.66
CA ASN A 75 11.57 -8.15 -15.48
C ASN A 75 10.71 -8.44 -16.73
N LYS A 76 9.95 -7.44 -17.21
CA LYS A 76 9.08 -7.56 -18.39
C LYS A 76 9.82 -8.22 -19.55
N TYR A 77 9.11 -9.08 -20.27
CA TYR A 77 9.59 -9.93 -21.37
C TYR A 77 10.50 -11.11 -20.99
N GLN A 78 11.04 -11.17 -19.78
CA GLN A 78 11.54 -12.41 -19.19
C GLN A 78 10.47 -13.06 -18.31
N ALA A 79 9.87 -12.26 -17.43
CA ALA A 79 8.63 -12.58 -16.74
C ALA A 79 7.45 -12.16 -17.62
N THR A 80 6.78 -13.13 -18.24
CA THR A 80 5.77 -12.87 -19.30
C THR A 80 4.35 -12.65 -18.79
N GLY A 81 4.11 -12.84 -17.49
CA GLY A 81 2.82 -12.57 -16.87
C GLY A 81 2.78 -12.96 -15.40
N VAL A 82 1.90 -12.30 -14.65
CA VAL A 82 1.61 -12.60 -13.25
C VAL A 82 0.10 -12.63 -13.07
N ILE A 83 -0.39 -13.66 -12.38
CA ILE A 83 -1.80 -13.77 -11.98
C ILE A 83 -1.82 -13.83 -10.46
N GLN A 84 -2.30 -12.76 -9.83
CA GLN A 84 -2.50 -12.72 -8.38
C GLN A 84 -3.48 -13.83 -7.98
N TRP A 85 -3.07 -14.65 -7.02
CA TRP A 85 -3.95 -15.63 -6.38
C TRP A 85 -4.53 -15.05 -5.09
N MET A 86 -5.77 -14.57 -5.06
CA MET A 86 -6.70 -14.36 -6.18
C MET A 86 -7.11 -12.89 -6.25
N LEU A 87 -7.85 -12.54 -7.30
CA LEU A 87 -8.46 -11.21 -7.42
C LEU A 87 -9.41 -10.93 -6.25
N ASN A 88 -10.28 -11.88 -5.92
CA ASN A 88 -11.34 -11.77 -4.91
C ASN A 88 -11.76 -13.14 -4.35
N ASN A 89 -12.70 -13.13 -3.41
CA ASN A 89 -13.29 -14.34 -2.84
C ASN A 89 -14.79 -14.48 -3.16
N ALA A 90 -15.27 -15.72 -3.21
CA ALA A 90 -16.70 -16.07 -3.40
C ALA A 90 -17.54 -16.00 -2.10
N TRP A 91 -16.89 -15.75 -0.97
CA TRP A 91 -17.45 -15.71 0.38
C TRP A 91 -16.54 -14.88 1.30
N PRO A 92 -16.98 -14.45 2.49
CA PRO A 92 -16.11 -13.76 3.42
C PRO A 92 -14.91 -14.64 3.78
N SER A 93 -13.69 -14.18 3.49
CA SER A 93 -12.46 -14.96 3.67
C SER A 93 -11.29 -14.08 4.12
N MET A 94 -10.37 -14.69 4.89
CA MET A 94 -9.17 -14.05 5.41
C MET A 94 -7.99 -14.05 4.43
N ILE A 95 -8.04 -14.86 3.36
CA ILE A 95 -6.90 -15.08 2.48
C ILE A 95 -7.24 -14.84 1.00
N TRP A 96 -6.19 -14.60 0.21
CA TRP A 96 -6.21 -14.64 -1.26
C TRP A 96 -7.22 -13.71 -1.93
N HIS A 97 -7.17 -12.42 -1.63
CA HIS A 97 -7.96 -11.40 -2.32
C HIS A 97 -7.22 -10.07 -2.40
N LEU A 98 -7.56 -9.27 -3.41
CA LEU A 98 -7.25 -7.84 -3.44
C LEU A 98 -8.39 -7.04 -2.80
N TYR A 99 -9.63 -7.33 -3.20
CA TYR A 99 -10.84 -6.84 -2.55
C TYR A 99 -11.67 -8.01 -2.03
N ASP A 100 -12.26 -7.82 -0.85
CA ASP A 100 -12.99 -8.89 -0.17
C ASP A 100 -14.42 -9.08 -0.69
N TYR A 101 -15.15 -10.04 -0.09
CA TYR A 101 -16.54 -10.37 -0.41
C TYR A 101 -17.49 -9.17 -0.36
N TYR A 102 -17.22 -8.18 0.49
CA TYR A 102 -18.04 -6.97 0.64
C TYR A 102 -17.67 -5.89 -0.39
N LEU A 103 -16.81 -6.21 -1.37
CA LEU A 103 -16.26 -5.28 -2.36
C LEU A 103 -15.37 -4.19 -1.76
N ARG A 104 -14.81 -4.43 -0.57
CA ARG A 104 -13.91 -3.49 0.08
C ARG A 104 -12.47 -3.74 -0.37
N PRO A 105 -11.80 -2.77 -1.02
CA PRO A 105 -10.39 -2.91 -1.38
C PRO A 105 -9.49 -2.79 -0.14
N GLY A 106 -8.58 -3.75 0.04
CA GLY A 106 -7.59 -3.74 1.11
C GLY A 106 -6.22 -3.22 0.67
N GLY A 107 -5.24 -3.26 1.58
CA GLY A 107 -3.86 -2.86 1.31
C GLY A 107 -3.27 -3.56 0.08
N GLY A 108 -3.51 -4.86 -0.09
CA GLY A 108 -3.11 -5.60 -1.29
C GLY A 108 -3.65 -5.03 -2.61
N TYR A 109 -4.92 -4.60 -2.64
CA TYR A 109 -5.49 -3.94 -3.82
C TYR A 109 -4.74 -2.66 -4.17
N PHE A 110 -4.45 -1.83 -3.18
CA PHE A 110 -3.74 -0.57 -3.40
C PHE A 110 -2.25 -0.76 -3.67
N GLY A 111 -1.64 -1.82 -3.14
CA GLY A 111 -0.29 -2.25 -3.52
C GLY A 111 -0.22 -2.70 -4.98
N ALA A 112 -1.19 -3.49 -5.45
CA ALA A 112 -1.31 -3.87 -6.86
C ALA A 112 -1.56 -2.63 -7.74
N LYS A 113 -2.52 -1.77 -7.36
CA LYS A 113 -2.85 -0.54 -8.10
C LYS A 113 -1.63 0.38 -8.24
N ARG A 114 -0.85 0.54 -7.16
CA ARG A 114 0.42 1.29 -7.16
C ARG A 114 1.44 0.68 -8.13
N ALA A 115 1.64 -0.64 -8.07
CA ALA A 115 2.61 -1.33 -8.92
C ALA A 115 2.25 -1.34 -10.42
N MET A 116 1.00 -1.03 -10.75
CA MET A 116 0.46 -1.02 -12.12
C MET A 116 0.21 0.40 -12.65
N GLU A 117 0.84 1.44 -12.06
CA GLU A 117 0.83 2.78 -12.65
C GLU A 117 1.42 2.77 -14.08
N ALA A 118 0.90 3.63 -14.96
CA ALA A 118 1.31 3.68 -16.36
C ALA A 118 2.81 4.05 -16.51
N LEU A 119 3.29 4.97 -15.67
CA LEU A 119 4.70 5.32 -15.52
C LEU A 119 5.07 5.11 -14.05
N HIS A 120 5.84 4.06 -13.76
CA HIS A 120 6.03 3.61 -12.39
C HIS A 120 7.52 3.56 -12.00
N PRO A 121 7.96 4.35 -11.00
CA PRO A 121 9.30 4.20 -10.44
C PRO A 121 9.35 3.07 -9.40
N ILE A 122 10.32 2.17 -9.55
CA ILE A 122 10.44 0.92 -8.78
C ILE A 122 11.77 0.86 -8.02
N TYR A 123 11.74 0.34 -6.80
CA TYR A 123 12.90 -0.12 -6.05
C TYR A 123 13.02 -1.66 -6.10
N GLY A 124 14.16 -2.16 -6.54
CA GLY A 124 14.50 -3.58 -6.51
C GLY A 124 14.97 -4.01 -5.12
N TYR A 125 14.14 -4.77 -4.40
CA TYR A 125 14.47 -5.30 -3.07
C TYR A 125 15.70 -6.23 -3.06
N ASP A 126 16.00 -6.86 -4.20
CA ASP A 126 17.06 -7.86 -4.38
C ASP A 126 18.45 -7.27 -4.64
N ASP A 127 18.54 -6.16 -5.37
CA ASP A 127 19.82 -5.57 -5.81
C ASP A 127 19.92 -4.04 -5.57
N HIS A 128 18.96 -3.49 -4.82
CA HIS A 128 18.85 -2.07 -4.45
C HIS A 128 18.81 -1.12 -5.66
N SER A 129 18.40 -1.62 -6.82
CA SER A 129 18.32 -0.82 -8.04
C SER A 129 17.05 0.00 -8.14
N ILE A 130 17.15 1.16 -8.80
CA ILE A 130 16.04 2.03 -9.11
C ILE A 130 15.72 1.90 -10.59
N TRP A 131 14.45 1.65 -10.89
CA TRP A 131 13.94 1.48 -12.26
C TRP A 131 12.80 2.44 -12.55
N VAL A 132 12.55 2.66 -13.83
CA VAL A 132 11.29 3.22 -14.34
C VAL A 132 10.70 2.22 -15.31
N VAL A 133 9.43 1.88 -15.09
CA VAL A 133 8.64 1.04 -16.00
C VAL A 133 7.57 1.90 -16.68
N SER A 134 7.46 1.74 -17.98
CA SER A 134 6.39 2.29 -18.82
C SER A 134 5.48 1.14 -19.26
N SER A 135 4.19 1.26 -18.96
CA SER A 135 3.13 0.32 -19.36
C SER A 135 2.14 0.96 -20.33
N GLN A 136 2.50 2.11 -20.89
CA GLN A 136 1.75 2.82 -21.93
C GLN A 136 2.34 2.53 -23.32
N TYR A 137 1.55 2.70 -24.38
CA TYR A 137 1.98 2.45 -25.76
C TYR A 137 2.50 3.71 -26.48
N GLU A 138 3.02 4.67 -25.71
CA GLU A 138 3.61 5.90 -26.20
C GLU A 138 4.88 6.26 -25.43
N ASP A 139 5.82 6.93 -26.10
CA ASP A 139 7.04 7.42 -25.45
C ASP A 139 6.71 8.56 -24.48
N ALA A 140 7.24 8.49 -23.25
CA ALA A 140 7.26 9.61 -22.32
C ALA A 140 8.67 10.20 -22.26
N LYS A 141 8.80 11.47 -22.63
CA LYS A 141 10.10 12.16 -22.68
C LYS A 141 10.18 13.32 -21.70
N GLY A 142 11.40 13.67 -21.31
CA GLY A 142 11.68 14.77 -20.40
C GLY A 142 11.13 14.52 -19.00
N LEU A 143 11.10 13.26 -18.56
CA LEU A 143 10.73 12.93 -17.20
C LEU A 143 11.89 13.26 -16.26
N LYS A 144 11.55 13.53 -15.01
CA LYS A 144 12.50 13.68 -13.92
C LYS A 144 12.15 12.72 -12.80
N LEU A 145 13.06 11.78 -12.53
CA LEU A 145 12.99 10.92 -11.37
C LEU A 145 13.72 11.59 -10.20
N THR A 146 13.02 11.76 -9.08
CA THR A 146 13.59 12.20 -7.81
C THR A 146 13.57 11.02 -6.84
N THR A 147 14.74 10.65 -6.32
CA THR A 147 14.92 9.59 -5.34
C THR A 147 15.42 10.19 -4.04
N LYS A 148 14.70 9.96 -2.94
CA LYS A 148 15.08 10.44 -1.61
C LYS A 148 15.01 9.35 -0.57
N ILE A 149 15.95 9.36 0.38
CA ILE A 149 15.89 8.49 1.56
C ILE A 149 15.77 9.36 2.81
N TYR A 150 14.83 9.00 3.67
CA TYR A 150 14.56 9.65 4.93
C TYR A 150 14.71 8.66 6.08
N ASN A 151 15.29 9.10 7.19
CA ASN A 151 15.15 8.40 8.45
C ASN A 151 13.71 8.46 8.97
N LEU A 152 13.44 7.70 10.04
CA LEU A 152 12.14 7.66 10.71
C LEU A 152 11.63 9.06 11.14
N ASP A 153 12.56 9.94 11.53
CA ASP A 153 12.31 11.33 11.93
C ASP A 153 12.19 12.31 10.76
N MET A 154 12.14 11.81 9.52
CA MET A 154 12.15 12.58 8.27
C MET A 154 13.44 13.37 8.00
N THR A 155 14.56 13.07 8.69
CA THR A 155 15.88 13.58 8.30
C THR A 155 16.27 13.00 6.93
N GLU A 156 16.54 13.87 5.96
CA GLU A 156 17.00 13.46 4.62
C GLU A 156 18.44 12.91 4.70
N LYS A 157 18.62 11.70 4.20
CA LYS A 157 19.89 10.96 4.19
C LYS A 157 20.48 10.81 2.79
N PHE A 158 19.64 10.90 1.77
CA PHE A 158 20.02 10.80 0.37
C PHE A 158 19.02 11.58 -0.48
N SER A 159 19.52 12.23 -1.53
CA SER A 159 18.72 12.86 -2.57
C SER A 159 19.46 12.78 -3.90
N GLN A 160 18.80 12.29 -4.94
CA GLN A 160 19.31 12.26 -6.30
C GLN A 160 18.18 12.56 -7.28
N GLU A 161 18.49 13.33 -8.32
CA GLU A 161 17.61 13.55 -9.45
C GLU A 161 18.24 12.97 -10.71
N ASN A 162 17.44 12.31 -11.53
CA ASN A 162 17.86 11.73 -12.79
C ASN A 162 16.88 12.16 -13.90
N PRO A 163 17.36 12.73 -15.02
CA PRO A 163 16.55 12.84 -16.22
C PRO A 163 16.28 11.44 -16.77
N VAL A 164 15.04 11.18 -17.18
CA VAL A 164 14.61 9.89 -17.70
C VAL A 164 13.72 10.12 -18.91
N ASP A 165 13.95 9.32 -19.96
CA ASP A 165 12.96 9.08 -21.00
C ASP A 165 12.52 7.62 -20.87
N ALA A 166 11.24 7.35 -21.05
CA ALA A 166 10.68 6.01 -21.05
C ALA A 166 10.05 5.74 -22.41
N ALA A 167 10.57 4.75 -23.13
CA ALA A 167 9.95 4.31 -24.38
C ALA A 167 8.59 3.65 -24.11
N ALA A 168 7.75 3.56 -25.13
CA ALA A 168 6.51 2.78 -25.08
C ALA A 168 6.78 1.33 -24.57
N ASP A 169 5.96 0.86 -23.64
CA ASP A 169 5.97 -0.49 -23.04
C ASP A 169 7.35 -0.97 -22.52
N SER A 170 8.17 -0.07 -21.99
CA SER A 170 9.57 -0.37 -21.64
C SER A 170 9.85 -0.52 -20.14
N THR A 171 11.03 -1.06 -19.82
CA THR A 171 11.62 -1.09 -18.48
C THR A 171 13.06 -0.59 -18.56
N ALA A 172 13.47 0.30 -17.66
CA ALA A 172 14.80 0.88 -17.66
C ALA A 172 15.38 0.95 -16.25
N LYS A 173 16.58 0.36 -16.06
CA LYS A 173 17.38 0.55 -14.84
C LYS A 173 18.01 1.94 -14.90
N ILE A 174 17.75 2.76 -13.89
CA ILE A 174 18.29 4.13 -13.81
C ILE A 174 19.63 4.13 -13.08
N PHE A 175 19.69 3.53 -11.89
CA PHE A 175 20.92 3.39 -11.11
C PHE A 175 20.75 2.34 -10.00
N THR A 176 21.81 2.08 -9.23
CA THR A 176 21.74 1.32 -7.98
C THR A 176 22.03 2.26 -6.82
N LEU A 177 21.22 2.19 -5.75
CA LEU A 177 21.43 3.02 -4.57
C LEU A 177 22.83 2.74 -3.98
N PRO A 178 23.57 3.79 -3.59
CA PRO A 178 24.83 3.60 -2.86
C PRO A 178 24.54 3.19 -1.41
N ASP A 179 25.58 2.74 -0.70
CA ASP A 179 25.49 2.52 0.75
C ASP A 179 25.30 3.85 1.49
N VAL A 180 24.09 4.10 1.97
CA VAL A 180 23.74 5.33 2.69
C VAL A 180 24.00 5.15 4.18
N GLN A 181 24.89 5.99 4.74
CA GLN A 181 25.33 5.90 6.13
C GLN A 181 24.37 6.61 7.11
N GLY A 182 24.26 6.08 8.33
CA GLY A 182 23.49 6.68 9.41
C GLY A 182 21.98 6.62 9.19
N LEU A 183 21.50 5.51 8.61
CA LEU A 183 20.08 5.19 8.52
C LEU A 183 19.53 4.74 9.88
N SER A 184 18.29 5.12 10.19
CA SER A 184 17.54 4.50 11.27
C SER A 184 17.20 3.03 10.94
N ALA A 185 16.93 2.21 11.96
CA ALA A 185 16.67 0.78 11.79
C ALA A 185 15.59 0.50 10.73
N THR A 186 14.51 1.28 10.75
CA THR A 186 13.53 1.43 9.67
C THR A 186 13.65 2.82 9.08
N TYR A 187 13.59 2.94 7.77
CA TYR A 187 13.73 4.21 7.03
C TYR A 187 12.80 4.22 5.81
N PHE A 188 12.65 5.36 5.15
CA PHE A 188 11.75 5.54 4.01
C PHE A 188 12.50 5.90 2.74
N LEU A 189 12.20 5.21 1.64
CA LEU A 189 12.63 5.56 0.29
C LEU A 189 11.44 6.14 -0.47
N VAL A 190 11.59 7.35 -1.00
CA VAL A 190 10.58 8.09 -1.74
C VAL A 190 11.04 8.27 -3.17
N LEU A 191 10.22 7.80 -4.11
CA LEU A 191 10.41 7.97 -5.54
C LEU A 191 9.30 8.86 -6.09
N LYS A 192 9.66 9.90 -6.83
CA LYS A 192 8.73 10.77 -7.54
C LYS A 192 9.16 10.91 -8.98
N LEU A 193 8.27 10.58 -9.91
CA LEU A 193 8.47 10.74 -11.34
C LEU A 193 7.58 11.89 -11.83
N GLN A 194 8.20 12.93 -12.35
CA GLN A 194 7.51 14.13 -12.83
C GLN A 194 7.70 14.27 -14.34
N ASP A 195 6.70 14.79 -15.03
CA ASP A 195 6.84 15.18 -16.43
C ASP A 195 7.54 16.55 -16.58
N SER A 196 7.74 16.98 -17.83
CA SER A 196 8.38 18.26 -18.16
C SER A 196 7.59 19.49 -17.68
N ALA A 197 6.30 19.35 -17.37
CA ALA A 197 5.47 20.40 -16.75
C ALA A 197 5.52 20.38 -15.21
N GLY A 198 6.26 19.43 -14.62
CA GLY A 198 6.37 19.24 -13.18
C GLY A 198 5.19 18.47 -12.56
N LYS A 199 4.27 17.94 -13.36
CA LYS A 199 3.16 17.12 -12.87
C LYS A 199 3.69 15.77 -12.41
N LEU A 200 3.25 15.32 -11.24
CA LEU A 200 3.54 13.97 -10.76
C LEU A 200 2.81 12.95 -11.63
N VAL A 201 3.56 12.07 -12.30
CA VAL A 201 3.03 11.03 -13.21
C VAL A 201 3.26 9.60 -12.71
N GLY A 202 4.12 9.46 -11.69
CA GLY A 202 4.34 8.21 -10.97
C GLY A 202 4.95 8.49 -9.61
N SER A 203 4.62 7.70 -8.59
CA SER A 203 5.25 7.86 -7.29
C SER A 203 5.24 6.57 -6.49
N ASN A 204 6.19 6.44 -5.58
CA ASN A 204 6.24 5.29 -4.67
C ASN A 204 6.92 5.66 -3.36
N LEU A 205 6.45 5.06 -2.26
CA LEU A 205 7.08 5.17 -0.95
C LEU A 205 7.27 3.77 -0.38
N TYR A 206 8.51 3.45 -0.05
CA TYR A 206 8.89 2.20 0.59
C TYR A 206 9.28 2.50 2.04
N TRP A 207 8.84 1.66 2.97
CA TRP A 207 9.47 1.54 4.29
C TRP A 207 10.40 0.34 4.23
N LEU A 208 11.67 0.57 4.55
CA LEU A 208 12.75 -0.38 4.39
C LEU A 208 13.45 -0.59 5.72
N SER A 209 14.09 -1.75 5.88
CA SER A 209 14.86 -2.08 7.08
C SER A 209 16.35 -2.13 6.76
N THR A 210 17.16 -1.74 7.73
CA THR A 210 18.62 -1.99 7.70
C THR A 210 18.94 -3.46 8.02
N LYS A 211 18.00 -4.21 8.60
CA LYS A 211 18.11 -5.65 8.80
C LYS A 211 17.59 -6.36 7.55
N PRO A 212 18.42 -7.18 6.86
CA PRO A 212 17.99 -7.88 5.66
C PRO A 212 16.96 -8.96 5.96
N GLU A 213 15.99 -9.09 5.07
CA GLU A 213 15.05 -10.21 5.03
C GLU A 213 15.60 -11.29 4.09
N THR A 214 15.73 -12.52 4.56
CA THR A 214 16.30 -13.64 3.78
C THR A 214 15.39 -14.86 3.83
N LEU A 215 15.50 -15.71 2.82
CA LEU A 215 14.70 -16.91 2.66
C LEU A 215 15.52 -18.16 2.94
N ASP A 216 14.94 -19.10 3.69
CA ASP A 216 15.52 -20.43 3.93
C ASP A 216 15.16 -21.35 2.75
N TRP A 217 15.90 -21.19 1.64
CA TRP A 217 15.66 -21.94 0.40
C TRP A 217 15.72 -23.46 0.60
N ALA A 218 16.51 -23.95 1.55
CA ALA A 218 16.63 -25.37 1.85
C ALA A 218 15.34 -25.97 2.42
N LYS A 219 14.47 -25.13 3.01
CA LYS A 219 13.16 -25.53 3.55
C LYS A 219 11.99 -25.20 2.63
N THR A 220 12.26 -24.89 1.36
CA THR A 220 11.22 -24.69 0.36
C THR A 220 10.33 -25.92 0.24
N ASN A 221 9.02 -25.71 0.23
CA ASN A 221 8.04 -26.72 -0.12
C ASN A 221 7.21 -26.24 -1.32
N TRP A 222 6.18 -27.00 -1.69
CA TRP A 222 5.40 -26.72 -2.90
C TRP A 222 4.61 -25.40 -2.87
N TRP A 223 4.36 -24.81 -1.70
CA TRP A 223 3.50 -23.62 -1.52
C TRP A 223 4.16 -22.44 -0.81
N MET A 224 5.34 -22.62 -0.20
CA MET A 224 6.07 -21.55 0.46
C MET A 224 7.58 -21.81 0.55
N THR A 225 8.32 -20.72 0.69
CA THR A 225 9.70 -20.73 1.21
C THR A 225 9.69 -20.00 2.55
N PRO A 226 10.13 -20.62 3.67
CA PRO A 226 10.19 -19.95 4.96
C PRO A 226 11.15 -18.77 4.96
N THR A 227 10.82 -17.73 5.72
CA THR A 227 11.73 -16.62 6.00
C THR A 227 12.73 -17.01 7.09
N GLU A 228 14.02 -16.84 6.83
CA GLU A 228 15.12 -17.14 7.76
C GLU A 228 15.40 -15.94 8.68
N SER A 229 15.52 -14.75 8.09
CA SER A 229 15.65 -13.47 8.79
C SER A 229 14.54 -12.55 8.33
N PHE A 230 13.91 -11.84 9.26
CA PHE A 230 12.85 -10.87 8.97
C PHE A 230 13.38 -9.44 8.98
N ALA A 231 12.90 -8.60 8.06
CA ALA A 231 13.07 -7.15 8.14
C ALA A 231 12.50 -6.63 9.46
N ASP A 232 13.17 -5.64 10.07
CA ASP A 232 12.70 -4.98 11.30
C ASP A 232 12.02 -3.65 10.98
N TYR A 233 10.69 -3.62 11.16
CA TYR A 233 9.82 -2.47 11.00
C TYR A 233 9.21 -2.00 12.33
N THR A 234 9.67 -2.53 13.47
CA THR A 234 9.09 -2.23 14.78
C THR A 234 9.23 -0.74 15.16
N ALA A 235 10.25 -0.06 14.63
CA ALA A 235 10.48 1.37 14.86
C ALA A 235 9.37 2.26 14.30
N ILE A 236 8.54 1.79 13.35
CA ILE A 236 7.38 2.53 12.83
C ILE A 236 6.38 2.85 13.96
N SER A 237 6.31 2.04 15.01
CA SER A 237 5.49 2.33 16.21
C SER A 237 5.87 3.62 16.94
N GLN A 238 7.07 4.15 16.70
CA GLN A 238 7.58 5.38 17.31
C GLN A 238 7.25 6.63 16.47
N LEU A 239 6.61 6.49 15.30
CA LEU A 239 6.21 7.64 14.49
C LEU A 239 5.30 8.58 15.30
N PRO A 240 5.65 9.88 15.40
CA PRO A 240 4.80 10.84 16.09
C PRO A 240 3.43 10.96 15.44
N LYS A 241 2.38 11.26 16.22
CA LYS A 241 1.05 11.51 15.68
C LYS A 241 1.05 12.74 14.75
N VAL A 242 0.24 12.67 13.69
CA VAL A 242 0.10 13.70 12.67
C VAL A 242 -1.37 14.02 12.47
N LYS A 243 -1.72 15.29 12.68
CA LYS A 243 -3.02 15.83 12.33
C LYS A 243 -2.99 16.34 10.89
N LEU A 244 -3.79 15.73 10.02
CA LEU A 244 -3.94 16.17 8.64
C LEU A 244 -5.01 17.26 8.53
N ALA A 245 -4.78 18.26 7.67
CA ALA A 245 -5.87 19.11 7.23
C ALA A 245 -6.61 18.40 6.08
N VAL A 246 -7.90 18.16 6.27
CA VAL A 246 -8.75 17.42 5.33
C VAL A 246 -9.86 18.33 4.84
N SER A 247 -10.05 18.39 3.53
CA SER A 247 -11.22 19.00 2.91
C SER A 247 -11.75 18.08 1.84
N ASN A 248 -13.06 18.12 1.62
CA ASN A 248 -13.70 17.34 0.57
C ASN A 248 -14.86 18.09 -0.06
N ASN A 249 -15.14 17.76 -1.31
CA ASN A 249 -16.35 18.16 -2.00
C ASN A 249 -16.88 16.96 -2.79
N THR A 250 -18.19 16.95 -3.05
CA THR A 250 -18.82 15.88 -3.83
C THR A 250 -19.65 16.49 -4.94
N GLU A 251 -19.50 15.94 -6.14
CA GLU A 251 -20.34 16.24 -7.30
C GLU A 251 -21.09 14.99 -7.77
N ARG A 252 -22.23 15.19 -8.42
CA ARG A 252 -22.95 14.13 -9.12
C ARG A 252 -22.70 14.26 -10.61
N LYS A 253 -22.30 13.16 -11.24
CA LYS A 253 -22.02 13.07 -12.68
C LYS A 253 -22.78 11.88 -13.26
N GLY A 254 -24.00 12.14 -13.74
CA GLY A 254 -24.89 11.11 -14.23
C GLY A 254 -25.28 10.14 -13.12
N GLU A 255 -24.99 8.85 -13.31
CA GLU A 255 -25.28 7.78 -12.33
C GLU A 255 -24.26 7.69 -11.20
N ASP A 256 -23.18 8.47 -11.26
CA ASP A 256 -22.09 8.40 -10.30
C ASP A 256 -22.06 9.66 -9.40
N ALA A 257 -21.51 9.47 -8.21
CA ALA A 257 -21.08 10.54 -7.33
C ALA A 257 -19.56 10.45 -7.18
N ILE A 258 -18.90 11.60 -7.30
CA ILE A 258 -17.44 11.74 -7.23
C ILE A 258 -17.13 12.61 -6.03
N THR A 259 -16.43 12.05 -5.05
CA THR A 259 -15.93 12.79 -3.88
C THR A 259 -14.45 13.08 -4.07
N HIS A 260 -14.11 14.36 -4.11
CA HIS A 260 -12.75 14.87 -4.20
C HIS A 260 -12.25 15.16 -2.78
N VAL A 261 -11.14 14.53 -2.37
CA VAL A 261 -10.56 14.65 -1.03
C VAL A 261 -9.17 15.26 -1.12
N THR A 262 -8.97 16.42 -0.49
CA THR A 262 -7.67 17.05 -0.35
C THR A 262 -7.13 16.84 1.06
N LEU A 263 -5.92 16.29 1.15
CA LEU A 263 -5.14 16.12 2.37
C LEU A 263 -3.92 17.03 2.34
N VAL A 264 -3.59 17.64 3.48
CA VAL A 264 -2.36 18.42 3.66
C VAL A 264 -1.66 18.00 4.94
N ASN A 265 -0.40 17.56 4.82
CA ASN A 265 0.48 17.31 5.96
C ASN A 265 1.33 18.55 6.25
N SER A 266 0.82 19.44 7.11
CA SER A 266 1.56 20.64 7.56
C SER A 266 2.54 20.36 8.71
N SER A 267 2.69 19.10 9.13
CA SER A 267 3.60 18.71 10.21
C SER A 267 5.03 18.51 9.71
N LYS A 268 5.96 18.22 10.64
CA LYS A 268 7.34 17.84 10.32
C LYS A 268 7.54 16.32 10.25
N ASN A 269 6.50 15.53 10.50
CA ASN A 269 6.56 14.08 10.55
C ASN A 269 5.85 13.47 9.34
N LEU A 270 6.16 12.22 9.01
CA LEU A 270 5.44 11.47 7.99
C LEU A 270 3.99 11.22 8.44
N ALA A 271 2.99 11.56 7.63
CA ALA A 271 1.66 10.98 7.79
C ALA A 271 1.66 9.62 7.09
N PHE A 272 1.70 8.54 7.86
CA PHE A 272 2.03 7.22 7.34
C PHE A 272 0.79 6.34 7.16
N PHE A 273 0.69 5.74 5.97
CA PHE A 273 -0.28 4.72 5.61
C PHE A 273 -1.75 5.13 5.86
N VAL A 274 -2.07 6.33 5.38
CA VAL A 274 -3.36 7.02 5.48
C VAL A 274 -4.41 6.34 4.61
N ARG A 275 -5.46 5.85 5.24
CA ARG A 275 -6.64 5.24 4.61
C ARG A 275 -7.80 6.24 4.59
N LEU A 276 -8.41 6.35 3.41
CA LEU A 276 -9.63 7.10 3.16
C LEU A 276 -10.82 6.15 3.02
N LYS A 277 -11.96 6.56 3.59
CA LYS A 277 -13.24 5.85 3.51
C LYS A 277 -14.36 6.87 3.31
N VAL A 278 -15.36 6.55 2.50
CA VAL A 278 -16.52 7.42 2.25
C VAL A 278 -17.77 6.72 2.80
N ASP A 279 -18.45 7.39 3.71
CA ASP A 279 -19.62 6.88 4.43
C ASP A 279 -20.90 7.65 4.08
N LYS A 280 -22.06 7.01 4.27
CA LYS A 280 -23.41 7.61 4.13
C LYS A 280 -23.74 8.54 5.29
N GLY A 281 -23.01 9.64 5.40
CA GLY A 281 -23.14 10.62 6.48
C GLY A 281 -22.40 10.24 7.77
N PRO A 282 -22.40 11.12 8.79
CA PRO A 282 -21.64 10.88 10.01
C PRO A 282 -22.05 9.58 10.70
N LYS A 283 -21.10 8.66 10.89
CA LYS A 283 -21.32 7.31 11.46
C LYS A 283 -22.25 6.42 10.62
N GLY A 284 -22.47 6.77 9.36
CA GLY A 284 -23.21 5.95 8.40
C GLY A 284 -22.41 4.73 7.97
N GLU A 285 -23.05 3.88 7.18
CA GLU A 285 -22.38 2.75 6.54
C GLU A 285 -21.41 3.23 5.47
N GLU A 286 -20.32 2.48 5.29
CA GLU A 286 -19.37 2.69 4.20
C GLU A 286 -20.06 2.50 2.84
N ILE A 287 -19.77 3.39 1.91
CA ILE A 287 -20.28 3.31 0.54
C ILE A 287 -19.39 2.34 -0.23
N LEU A 288 -19.98 1.20 -0.63
CA LEU A 288 -19.36 0.17 -1.45
C LEU A 288 -20.33 -0.26 -2.57
N PRO A 289 -19.83 -0.64 -3.77
CA PRO A 289 -18.45 -0.55 -4.20
C PRO A 289 -18.00 0.90 -4.39
N VAL A 290 -16.71 1.14 -4.18
CA VAL A 290 -16.06 2.45 -4.39
C VAL A 290 -14.76 2.26 -5.14
N VAL A 291 -14.51 3.13 -6.13
CA VAL A 291 -13.26 3.18 -6.88
C VAL A 291 -12.49 4.41 -6.45
N TRP A 292 -11.39 4.19 -5.75
CA TRP A 292 -10.45 5.24 -5.37
C TRP A 292 -9.36 5.41 -6.43
N GLU A 293 -9.01 6.66 -6.71
CA GLU A 293 -7.82 7.02 -7.50
C GLU A 293 -6.53 6.57 -6.82
N ASP A 294 -6.46 6.68 -5.50
CA ASP A 294 -5.34 6.25 -4.65
C ASP A 294 -5.87 6.04 -3.22
N ASN A 295 -5.18 5.23 -2.41
CA ASN A 295 -5.54 5.02 -0.99
C ASN A 295 -4.38 4.33 -0.27
N TYR A 296 -4.42 4.25 1.06
CA TYR A 296 -3.30 3.77 1.88
C TYR A 296 -1.99 4.54 1.56
N ILE A 297 -2.13 5.85 1.39
CA ILE A 297 -1.08 6.76 0.95
C ILE A 297 -0.25 7.26 2.12
N SER A 298 0.96 7.74 1.84
CA SER A 298 1.77 8.43 2.85
C SER A 298 2.14 9.82 2.34
N LEU A 299 2.09 10.81 3.22
CA LEU A 299 2.38 12.21 2.88
C LEU A 299 3.62 12.66 3.65
N VAL A 300 4.69 13.01 2.93
CA VAL A 300 5.88 13.59 3.56
C VAL A 300 5.58 15.00 4.10
N PRO A 301 6.42 15.56 4.99
CA PRO A 301 6.24 16.91 5.50
C PRO A 301 6.02 17.96 4.40
N GLY A 302 4.98 18.78 4.54
CA GLY A 302 4.59 19.82 3.58
C GLY A 302 3.83 19.32 2.36
N GLU A 303 3.59 18.02 2.21
CA GLU A 303 2.88 17.48 1.04
C GLU A 303 1.38 17.77 1.09
N LYS A 304 0.85 18.18 -0.07
CA LYS A 304 -0.58 18.24 -0.37
C LYS A 304 -0.90 17.18 -1.42
N ARG A 305 -1.96 16.42 -1.20
CA ARG A 305 -2.44 15.42 -2.17
C ARG A 305 -3.95 15.51 -2.29
N GLU A 306 -4.43 15.46 -3.53
CA GLU A 306 -5.85 15.30 -3.85
C GLU A 306 -6.07 13.88 -4.35
N VAL A 307 -7.17 13.26 -3.92
CA VAL A 307 -7.55 11.90 -4.25
C VAL A 307 -9.05 11.85 -4.47
N THR A 308 -9.47 11.17 -5.52
CA THR A 308 -10.89 11.03 -5.86
C THR A 308 -11.47 9.65 -5.51
N ALA A 309 -12.73 9.64 -5.08
CA ALA A 309 -13.54 8.43 -4.89
C ALA A 309 -14.78 8.49 -5.79
N THR A 310 -14.97 7.47 -6.61
CA THR A 310 -16.14 7.33 -7.48
C THR A 310 -16.99 6.16 -7.03
N TYR A 311 -18.29 6.39 -6.86
CA TYR A 311 -19.27 5.38 -6.46
C TYR A 311 -20.64 5.70 -7.07
N ARG A 312 -21.55 4.73 -7.09
CA ARG A 312 -22.89 4.95 -7.65
C ARG A 312 -23.65 5.97 -6.79
N ALA A 313 -24.25 6.96 -7.45
CA ALA A 313 -25.10 7.98 -6.83
C ALA A 313 -26.28 7.38 -6.04
N ALA A 314 -26.74 6.18 -6.44
CA ALA A 314 -27.78 5.42 -5.76
C ALA A 314 -27.32 4.88 -4.39
N GLU A 315 -26.05 4.51 -4.23
CA GLU A 315 -25.52 4.05 -2.94
C GLU A 315 -25.55 5.16 -1.91
N LEU A 316 -25.25 6.40 -2.32
CA LEU A 316 -25.35 7.55 -1.43
C LEU A 316 -26.80 7.93 -1.08
N GLY A 317 -27.75 7.69 -1.99
CA GLY A 317 -29.14 8.10 -1.84
C GLY A 317 -29.25 9.62 -1.66
N THR A 318 -30.00 10.07 -0.64
CA THR A 318 -30.16 11.48 -0.28
C THR A 318 -29.20 11.96 0.82
N ALA A 319 -28.35 11.06 1.34
CA ALA A 319 -27.38 11.40 2.37
C ALA A 319 -26.30 12.34 1.82
N LYS A 320 -25.65 13.09 2.72
CA LYS A 320 -24.42 13.82 2.42
C LYS A 320 -23.24 12.91 2.76
N PRO A 321 -22.30 12.67 1.84
CA PRO A 321 -21.18 11.79 2.14
C PRO A 321 -20.26 12.43 3.18
N THR A 322 -19.63 11.59 3.99
CA THR A 322 -18.56 12.00 4.90
C THR A 322 -17.32 11.18 4.62
N VAL A 323 -16.16 11.82 4.70
CA VAL A 323 -14.87 11.16 4.52
C VAL A 323 -14.27 10.89 5.89
N GLU A 324 -14.05 9.62 6.20
CA GLU A 324 -13.24 9.20 7.33
C GLU A 324 -11.78 9.07 6.86
N VAL A 325 -10.88 9.67 7.65
CA VAL A 325 -9.44 9.60 7.44
C VAL A 325 -8.83 8.90 8.65
N SER A 326 -8.14 7.80 8.41
CA SER A 326 -7.41 7.02 9.41
C SER A 326 -6.01 6.73 8.90
N GLY A 327 -5.12 6.23 9.73
CA GLY A 327 -3.76 5.85 9.33
C GLY A 327 -2.98 5.32 10.51
N TRP A 328 -1.72 4.93 10.29
CA TRP A 328 -0.87 4.40 11.35
C TRP A 328 -0.67 5.42 12.49
N ASN A 329 -0.34 6.64 12.13
CA ASN A 329 -0.08 7.74 13.06
C ASN A 329 -0.95 8.98 12.78
N VAL A 330 -2.08 8.84 12.11
CA VAL A 330 -3.00 9.96 11.83
C VAL A 330 -4.08 10.06 12.91
N GLU A 331 -4.42 11.29 13.29
CA GLU A 331 -5.50 11.65 14.22
C GLU A 331 -6.47 12.71 13.68
#